data_AF-A0A4Y8L8U2-F1
#
_entry.id   AF-A0A4Y8L8U2-F1
#
_cell.length_a   1.000
_cell.length_b   1.000
_cell.length_c   1.000
_cell.angle_alpha   90.00
_cell.angle_beta   90.00
_cell.angle_gamma   90.00
#
_symmetry.space_group_name_H-M   'P 1'
#
loop_
_entity.id
_entity.type
_entity.pdbx_description
1 polymer ?
#
loop_
_entity_poly.entity_id
_entity_poly.type
_entity_poly.pdbx_seq_one_letter_code
_entity_poly.pdbx_strand_id
1 'polypeptide(L)'
;MKAKNIQKVFVISGFISSIAMFSCSSNGSQVPAKDNQTVSARDTMKLNLDFTSVDTIKILYTANEDTQSRIKEEETKAHIERILGTFVNDTAWNNSGIMVKMVAPDYMLVLHHAEESGLTDNWVSIWKELGKAKVEDKWYVLPNSKGELFALLDTLKYKG
;
A
#
# COMPACT_ATOMS: atom_id res chain seq x y z
N MET A 1 -85.24 28.29 -10.72
CA MET A 1 -84.75 27.74 -12.01
C MET A 1 -83.40 27.06 -11.72
N LYS A 2 -83.35 25.72 -11.75
CA LYS A 2 -82.82 24.86 -12.84
C LYS A 2 -81.33 25.11 -13.12
N ALA A 3 -80.40 24.15 -13.15
CA ALA A 3 -80.34 22.73 -12.80
C ALA A 3 -78.85 22.30 -12.89
N LYS A 4 -78.41 21.50 -11.90
CA LYS A 4 -77.61 20.26 -11.98
C LYS A 4 -76.60 20.00 -13.12
N ASN A 5 -75.40 19.55 -12.72
CA ASN A 5 -74.73 18.29 -13.12
C ASN A 5 -73.59 18.07 -12.09
N ILE A 6 -73.55 17.12 -11.15
CA ILE A 6 -73.80 15.66 -11.03
C ILE A 6 -72.75 14.76 -11.73
N GLN A 7 -71.87 14.22 -10.88
CA GLN A 7 -71.23 12.87 -10.85
C GLN A 7 -70.29 12.47 -12.01
N LYS A 8 -69.18 11.75 -11.77
CA LYS A 8 -69.14 10.42 -11.12
C LYS A 8 -67.85 10.14 -10.34
N VAL A 9 -68.07 9.56 -9.17
CA VAL A 9 -67.16 8.72 -8.38
C VAL A 9 -67.05 7.36 -9.05
N PHE A 10 -65.86 6.75 -9.06
CA PHE A 10 -65.70 5.32 -8.84
C PHE A 10 -64.38 5.03 -8.11
N VAL A 11 -64.52 4.77 -6.81
CA VAL A 11 -63.63 3.96 -5.98
C VAL A 11 -63.92 2.50 -6.29
N ILE A 12 -62.91 1.63 -6.20
CA ILE A 12 -62.93 0.21 -5.73
C ILE A 12 -61.50 -0.31 -5.96
N SER A 13 -60.66 -0.45 -4.93
CA SER A 13 -60.56 -1.64 -4.06
C SER A 13 -60.30 -2.89 -4.90
N GLY A 14 -59.12 -3.51 -4.89
CA GLY A 14 -58.42 -4.07 -3.75
C GLY A 14 -57.91 -5.47 -4.13
N PHE A 15 -57.22 -6.09 -3.19
CA PHE A 15 -56.65 -7.45 -3.19
C PHE A 15 -55.27 -7.62 -3.87
N ILE A 16 -54.15 -7.68 -3.14
CA ILE A 16 -53.70 -8.56 -2.02
C ILE A 16 -53.02 -9.85 -2.52
N SER A 17 -51.89 -10.10 -1.87
CA SER A 17 -51.20 -11.36 -1.61
C SER A 17 -50.17 -11.83 -2.63
N SER A 18 -48.89 -11.84 -2.27
CA SER A 18 -48.20 -12.73 -1.29
C SER A 18 -47.88 -14.09 -1.90
N ILE A 19 -46.63 -14.27 -2.30
CA ILE A 19 -45.96 -15.58 -2.38
C ILE A 19 -44.62 -15.36 -1.67
N ALA A 20 -44.61 -15.56 -0.35
CA ALA A 20 -44.27 -16.81 0.33
C ALA A 20 -42.76 -16.92 0.55
N MET A 21 -42.41 -16.71 1.82
CA MET A 21 -41.14 -17.02 2.43
C MET A 21 -40.86 -18.52 2.27
N PHE A 22 -39.72 -18.88 1.67
CA PHE A 22 -39.13 -20.20 1.90
C PHE A 22 -38.12 -20.08 3.04
N SER A 23 -38.63 -20.21 4.27
CA SER A 23 -37.85 -20.70 5.38
C SER A 23 -37.86 -22.23 5.30
N CYS A 24 -36.75 -22.82 4.88
CA CYS A 24 -36.50 -24.25 5.03
C CYS A 24 -35.70 -24.46 6.32
N SER A 25 -36.36 -25.00 7.34
CA SER A 25 -35.71 -25.55 8.54
C SER A 25 -36.25 -26.97 8.73
N SER A 26 -35.37 -27.97 8.66
CA SER A 26 -35.30 -29.05 9.66
C SER A 26 -34.06 -29.92 9.48
N ASN A 27 -33.38 -30.13 10.61
CA ASN A 27 -32.55 -31.25 11.06
C ASN A 27 -31.36 -31.77 10.24
N GLY A 28 -30.17 -31.50 10.81
CA GLY A 28 -29.33 -32.57 11.33
C GLY A 28 -28.43 -33.30 10.32
N SER A 29 -27.24 -32.75 10.08
CA SER A 29 -26.02 -33.53 9.85
C SER A 29 -24.80 -32.65 10.10
N GLN A 30 -24.08 -32.95 11.18
CA GLN A 30 -22.74 -32.46 11.45
C GLN A 30 -21.78 -33.05 10.43
N VAL A 31 -21.22 -32.26 9.51
CA VAL A 31 -20.00 -32.56 8.71
C VAL A 31 -19.38 -31.19 8.35
N PRO A 32 -18.05 -31.01 8.48
CA PRO A 32 -17.43 -30.04 9.37
C PRO A 32 -17.34 -28.63 8.79
N ALA A 33 -17.10 -27.66 9.69
CA ALA A 33 -16.45 -26.41 9.35
C ALA A 33 -15.15 -26.74 8.60
N LYS A 34 -15.21 -26.69 7.27
CA LYS A 34 -14.02 -26.60 6.45
C LYS A 34 -13.44 -25.22 6.77
N ASP A 35 -12.28 -25.23 7.40
CA ASP A 35 -11.31 -24.16 7.36
C ASP A 35 -11.15 -23.67 5.93
N ASN A 36 -12.01 -22.75 5.54
CA ASN A 36 -11.64 -21.70 4.61
C ASN A 36 -11.27 -20.52 5.50
N GLN A 37 -10.29 -20.74 6.39
CA GLN A 37 -9.40 -19.67 6.78
C GLN A 37 -8.92 -19.11 5.45
N THR A 38 -9.48 -17.95 5.14
CA THR A 38 -9.23 -17.19 3.93
C THR A 38 -7.73 -17.24 3.75
N VAL A 39 -7.28 -18.01 2.76
CA VAL A 39 -5.89 -18.04 2.32
C VAL A 39 -5.47 -16.59 2.35
N SER A 40 -4.46 -16.28 3.16
CA SER A 40 -3.90 -14.94 3.27
C SER A 40 -3.63 -14.47 1.85
N ALA A 41 -4.59 -13.78 1.25
CA ALA A 41 -4.46 -13.13 -0.03
C ALA A 41 -3.71 -11.84 0.29
N ARG A 42 -2.50 -12.03 0.79
CA ARG A 42 -1.48 -11.02 0.91
C ARG A 42 -1.01 -10.81 -0.52
N ASP A 43 -1.75 -10.02 -1.25
CA ASP A 43 -1.28 -9.39 -2.47
C ASP A 43 -0.75 -8.01 -2.02
N THR A 44 0.33 -7.90 -1.22
CA THR A 44 1.77 -8.12 -1.45
C THR A 44 2.36 -7.71 -2.79
N MET A 45 1.77 -6.72 -3.46
CA MET A 45 2.52 -6.00 -4.48
C MET A 45 3.77 -5.39 -3.84
N LYS A 46 4.90 -6.08 -4.03
CA LYS A 46 6.20 -5.66 -3.54
C LYS A 46 6.64 -4.41 -4.29
N LEU A 47 7.60 -3.71 -3.72
CA LEU A 47 8.28 -2.65 -4.45
C LEU A 47 8.99 -3.24 -5.67
N ASN A 48 8.58 -2.82 -6.86
CA ASN A 48 9.16 -3.23 -8.13
C ASN A 48 10.00 -2.07 -8.68
N LEU A 49 11.21 -1.92 -8.15
CA LEU A 49 12.23 -1.05 -8.73
C LEU A 49 13.14 -1.90 -9.61
N ASP A 50 13.53 -1.38 -10.78
CA ASP A 50 14.56 -2.01 -11.60
C ASP A 50 15.94 -1.65 -11.04
N PHE A 51 16.49 -2.55 -10.24
CA PHE A 51 17.84 -2.40 -9.70
C PHE A 51 18.92 -2.83 -10.68
N THR A 52 18.59 -3.57 -11.74
CA THR A 52 19.53 -4.06 -12.76
C THR A 52 20.25 -2.91 -13.45
N SER A 53 19.55 -1.79 -13.66
CA SER A 53 20.06 -0.59 -14.33
C SER A 53 20.67 0.44 -13.38
N VAL A 54 20.64 0.20 -12.05
CA VAL A 54 21.21 1.13 -11.06
C VAL A 54 22.72 0.99 -11.04
N ASP A 55 23.43 2.06 -11.36
CA ASP A 55 24.90 2.13 -11.29
C ASP A 55 25.35 2.52 -9.88
N THR A 56 24.77 3.59 -9.34
CA THR A 56 25.20 4.20 -8.09
C THR A 56 24.00 4.40 -7.17
N ILE A 57 24.18 4.15 -5.87
CA ILE A 57 23.23 4.61 -4.84
C ILE A 57 23.85 5.76 -4.05
N LYS A 58 23.15 6.90 -3.99
CA LYS A 58 23.50 8.01 -3.11
C LYS A 58 22.57 8.03 -1.91
N ILE A 59 23.13 8.14 -0.71
CA ILE A 59 22.38 8.28 0.54
C ILE A 59 22.48 9.73 1.00
N LEU A 60 21.34 10.35 1.29
CA LEU A 60 21.22 11.62 1.98
C LEU A 60 20.67 11.37 3.39
N TYR A 61 21.39 11.84 4.41
CA TYR A 61 20.95 11.74 5.80
C TYR A 61 20.27 13.06 6.19
N THR A 62 18.95 13.09 6.31
CA THR A 62 18.22 14.37 6.46
C THR A 62 18.42 15.05 7.81
N ALA A 63 18.78 14.28 8.84
CA ALA A 63 19.14 14.83 10.15
C ALA A 63 20.45 15.64 10.10
N ASN A 64 21.28 15.46 9.06
CA ASN A 64 22.51 16.20 8.84
C ASN A 64 22.82 16.24 7.34
N GLU A 65 22.31 17.27 6.65
CA GLU A 65 22.36 17.42 5.19
C GLU A 65 23.78 17.41 4.59
N ASP A 66 24.79 17.75 5.41
CA ASP A 66 26.21 17.72 5.04
C ASP A 66 26.77 16.29 4.97
N THR A 67 26.06 15.32 5.56
CA THR A 67 26.44 13.91 5.51
C THR A 67 25.79 13.24 4.32
N GLN A 68 26.60 12.73 3.40
CA GLN A 68 26.15 12.00 2.22
C GLN A 68 27.12 10.86 1.95
N SER A 69 26.59 9.73 1.48
CA SER A 69 27.41 8.57 1.14
C SER A 69 27.10 8.13 -0.28
N ARG A 70 28.15 7.76 -1.02
CA ARG A 70 28.02 7.19 -2.35
C ARG A 70 28.45 5.73 -2.32
N ILE A 71 27.56 4.85 -2.77
CA ILE A 71 27.77 3.40 -2.78
C ILE A 71 27.93 2.97 -4.23
N LYS A 72 29.09 2.39 -4.52
CA LYS A 72 29.43 1.72 -5.78
C LYS A 72 29.83 0.25 -5.58
N GLU A 73 30.02 -0.17 -4.33
CA GLU A 73 30.36 -1.56 -4.01
C GLU A 73 29.15 -2.45 -4.29
N GLU A 74 29.34 -3.44 -5.17
CA GLU A 74 28.25 -4.31 -5.63
C GLU A 74 27.63 -5.13 -4.51
N GLU A 75 28.40 -5.60 -3.53
CA GLU A 75 27.87 -6.38 -2.40
C GLU A 75 26.92 -5.53 -1.54
N THR A 76 27.36 -4.32 -1.15
CA THR A 76 26.53 -3.39 -0.38
C THR A 76 25.28 -2.97 -1.18
N LYS A 77 25.42 -2.73 -2.48
CA LYS A 77 24.30 -2.42 -3.37
C LYS A 77 23.29 -3.56 -3.46
N ALA A 78 23.75 -4.79 -3.71
CA ALA A 78 22.91 -5.98 -3.77
C ALA A 78 22.18 -6.24 -2.44
N HIS A 79 22.82 -5.94 -1.31
CA HIS A 79 22.18 -6.03 0.02
C HIS A 79 21.03 -5.04 0.16
N ILE A 80 21.24 -3.77 -0.22
CA ILE A 80 20.19 -2.75 -0.21
C ILE A 80 19.04 -3.16 -1.13
N GLU A 81 19.33 -3.56 -2.37
CA GLU A 81 18.35 -4.06 -3.34
C GLU A 81 17.49 -5.18 -2.76
N ARG A 82 18.13 -6.21 -2.19
CA ARG A 82 17.43 -7.36 -1.60
C ARG A 82 16.42 -6.92 -0.54
N ILE A 83 16.78 -5.94 0.28
CA ILE A 83 15.89 -5.44 1.33
C ILE A 83 14.76 -4.61 0.71
N LEU A 84 15.07 -3.67 -0.19
CA LEU A 84 14.07 -2.81 -0.84
C LEU A 84 13.04 -3.62 -1.65
N GLY A 85 13.46 -4.69 -2.32
CA GLY A 85 12.57 -5.61 -3.04
C GLY A 85 11.61 -6.41 -2.15
N THR A 86 11.70 -6.31 -0.82
CA THR A 86 10.77 -6.95 0.13
C THR A 86 9.72 -6.00 0.72
N PHE A 87 9.77 -4.72 0.35
CA PHE A 87 8.82 -3.72 0.80
C PHE A 87 7.43 -4.07 0.29
N VAL A 88 6.39 -3.82 1.09
CA VAL A 88 5.00 -4.19 0.74
C VAL A 88 4.17 -2.93 0.59
N ASN A 89 3.36 -2.83 -0.48
CA ASN A 89 2.45 -1.69 -0.67
C ASN A 89 1.56 -1.46 0.56
N ASP A 90 1.53 -0.23 1.05
CA ASP A 90 0.64 0.16 2.14
C ASP A 90 -0.69 0.69 1.59
N THR A 91 -1.60 -0.22 1.31
CA THR A 91 -2.92 0.12 0.75
C THR A 91 -3.74 1.01 1.67
N ALA A 92 -3.55 0.90 3.00
CA ALA A 92 -4.23 1.75 3.95
C ALA A 92 -3.77 3.20 3.79
N TRP A 93 -2.47 3.45 3.80
CA TRP A 93 -1.91 4.80 3.66
C TRP A 93 -2.11 5.40 2.27
N ASN A 94 -2.09 4.57 1.23
CA ASN A 94 -2.28 5.04 -0.14
C ASN A 94 -3.75 5.43 -0.44
N ASN A 95 -4.72 4.78 0.22
CA ASN A 95 -6.14 5.00 -0.04
C ASN A 95 -6.83 5.90 0.98
N SER A 96 -6.14 6.27 2.06
CA SER A 96 -6.64 7.23 3.03
C SER A 96 -5.94 8.56 2.81
N GLY A 97 -6.69 9.68 2.80
CA GLY A 97 -6.13 11.02 2.74
C GLY A 97 -5.40 11.39 4.05
N ILE A 98 -4.46 10.56 4.50
CA ILE A 98 -3.70 10.75 5.73
C ILE A 98 -2.80 11.95 5.54
N MET A 99 -3.04 12.96 6.37
CA MET A 99 -2.13 14.07 6.56
C MET A 99 -1.00 13.61 7.46
N VAL A 100 0.18 13.38 6.87
CA VAL A 100 1.40 13.09 7.63
C VAL A 100 1.90 14.42 8.18
N LYS A 101 2.11 14.52 9.51
CA LYS A 101 2.88 15.64 10.05
C LYS A 101 4.23 15.65 9.34
N MET A 102 4.58 16.77 8.72
CA MET A 102 5.80 16.94 7.94
C MET A 102 7.05 16.74 8.83
N VAL A 103 7.44 15.49 9.01
CA VAL A 103 8.72 15.09 9.59
C VAL A 103 9.58 14.63 8.42
N ALA A 104 10.80 15.13 8.33
CA ALA A 104 11.74 14.71 7.29
C ALA A 104 12.01 13.19 7.40
N PRO A 105 12.20 12.48 6.28
CA PRO A 105 12.57 11.06 6.31
C PRO A 105 13.97 10.89 6.87
N ASP A 106 14.26 9.92 7.72
CA ASP A 106 15.63 9.69 8.23
C ASP A 106 16.68 9.50 7.13
N TYR A 107 16.27 8.87 6.02
CA TYR A 107 17.13 8.64 4.85
C TYR A 107 16.41 8.96 3.56
N MET A 108 17.14 9.51 2.59
CA MET A 108 16.75 9.47 1.18
C MET A 108 17.79 8.73 0.36
N LEU A 109 17.36 7.67 -0.32
CA LEU A 109 18.18 6.94 -1.28
C LEU A 109 17.86 7.46 -2.68
N VAL A 110 18.88 7.89 -3.41
CA VAL A 110 18.80 8.25 -4.82
C VAL A 110 19.46 7.13 -5.62
N LEU A 111 18.67 6.46 -6.44
CA LEU A 111 19.12 5.37 -7.31
C LEU A 111 19.46 5.98 -8.67
N HIS A 112 20.74 6.09 -8.97
CA HIS A 112 21.24 6.63 -10.23
C HIS A 112 21.42 5.49 -11.24
N HIS A 113 20.80 5.65 -12.40
CA HIS A 113 20.86 4.67 -13.48
C HIS A 113 21.97 5.05 -14.49
N ALA A 114 22.66 4.07 -15.05
CA ALA A 114 23.69 4.34 -16.06
C ALA A 114 23.07 5.00 -17.31
N GLU A 115 23.80 5.92 -17.94
CA GLU A 115 23.39 6.70 -19.11
C GLU A 115 23.13 5.80 -20.34
N GLU A 116 21.98 5.12 -20.40
CA GLU A 116 21.46 4.55 -21.65
C GLU A 116 19.95 4.23 -21.67
N SER A 117 19.20 4.62 -20.64
CA SER A 117 17.74 4.56 -20.71
C SER A 117 17.17 5.82 -20.09
N GLY A 118 16.14 6.42 -20.69
CA GLY A 118 15.47 7.63 -20.18
C GLY A 118 14.71 7.42 -18.87
N LEU A 119 15.28 6.67 -17.93
CA LEU A 119 14.79 6.45 -16.59
C LEU A 119 15.24 7.61 -15.70
N THR A 120 14.25 8.31 -15.15
CA THR A 120 14.47 9.29 -14.08
C THR A 120 15.01 8.59 -12.84
N ASP A 121 15.96 9.22 -12.15
CA ASP A 121 16.46 8.73 -10.86
C ASP A 121 15.30 8.37 -9.93
N ASN A 122 15.31 7.17 -9.37
CA ASN A 122 14.30 6.73 -8.41
C ASN A 122 14.69 7.15 -7.00
N TRP A 123 13.72 7.71 -6.26
CA TRP A 123 13.97 8.23 -4.91
C TRP A 123 13.18 7.40 -3.90
N VAL A 124 13.87 6.95 -2.86
CA VAL A 124 13.27 6.19 -1.75
C VAL A 124 13.49 6.97 -0.46
N SER A 125 12.42 7.51 0.11
CA SER A 125 12.42 8.19 1.41
C SER A 125 12.04 7.20 2.50
N ILE A 126 12.79 7.11 3.59
CA ILE A 126 12.61 6.10 4.65
C ILE A 126 12.41 6.80 6.00
N TRP A 127 11.36 6.42 6.73
CA TRP A 127 11.08 6.87 8.10
C TRP A 127 11.22 5.70 9.07
N LYS A 128 12.19 5.78 9.98
CA LYS A 128 12.47 4.80 11.03
C LYS A 128 11.29 4.65 11.98
N GLU A 129 10.79 5.76 12.51
CA GLU A 129 9.71 5.77 13.50
C GLU A 129 8.39 5.24 12.93
N LEU A 130 8.11 5.52 11.66
CA LEU A 130 6.90 5.05 11.00
C LEU A 130 7.01 3.60 10.51
N GLY A 131 8.23 3.08 10.39
CA GLY A 131 8.47 1.78 9.75
C GLY A 131 8.00 1.74 8.30
N LYS A 132 8.12 2.86 7.58
CA LYS A 132 7.60 3.05 6.22
C LYS A 132 8.64 3.66 5.30
N ALA A 133 8.43 3.44 4.00
CA ALA A 133 9.11 4.15 2.95
C ALA A 133 8.11 4.77 1.98
N LYS A 134 8.49 5.88 1.35
CA LYS A 134 7.79 6.45 0.20
C LYS A 134 8.69 6.31 -1.02
N VAL A 135 8.13 5.78 -2.09
CA VAL A 135 8.77 5.71 -3.41
C VAL A 135 7.82 6.38 -4.38
N GLU A 136 8.31 7.41 -5.06
CA GLU A 136 7.48 8.31 -5.86
C GLU A 136 6.30 8.85 -5.00
N ASP A 137 5.07 8.51 -5.38
CA ASP A 137 3.84 8.90 -4.69
C ASP A 137 3.17 7.78 -3.89
N LYS A 138 3.85 6.65 -3.71
CA LYS A 138 3.29 5.48 -3.01
C LYS A 138 4.02 5.19 -1.70
N TRP A 139 3.24 4.88 -0.68
CA TRP A 139 3.71 4.40 0.62
C TRP A 139 3.85 2.88 0.63
N TYR A 140 4.91 2.43 1.29
CA TYR A 140 5.27 1.04 1.49
C TYR A 140 5.59 0.78 2.96
N VAL A 141 5.21 -0.40 3.44
CA VAL A 141 5.59 -0.93 4.75
C VAL A 141 6.98 -1.57 4.64
N LEU A 142 7.89 -1.18 5.55
CA LEU A 142 9.21 -1.80 5.64
C LEU A 142 9.10 -3.27 6.11
N PRO A 143 10.02 -4.15 5.67
CA PRO A 143 10.01 -5.56 6.06
C PRO A 143 10.24 -5.74 7.57
N ASN A 144 9.91 -6.92 8.08
CA ASN A 144 10.16 -7.26 9.48
C ASN A 144 11.65 -7.12 9.86
N SER A 145 12.56 -7.36 8.91
CA SER A 145 14.01 -7.19 9.06
C SER A 145 14.50 -5.73 8.96
N LYS A 146 13.62 -4.72 9.02
CA LYS A 146 14.01 -3.29 8.92
C LYS A 146 15.16 -2.84 9.84
N GLY A 147 15.40 -3.51 10.97
CA GLY A 147 16.57 -3.24 11.81
C GLY A 147 17.90 -3.48 11.10
N GLU A 148 17.97 -4.49 10.24
CA GLU A 148 19.13 -4.80 9.39
C GLU A 148 19.39 -3.65 8.39
N LEU A 149 18.32 -3.12 7.79
CA LEU A 149 18.39 -1.95 6.91
C LEU A 149 18.96 -0.75 7.65
N PHE A 150 18.44 -0.44 8.83
CA PHE A 150 18.88 0.72 9.59
C PHE A 150 20.35 0.59 10.02
N ALA A 151 20.76 -0.59 10.50
CA ALA A 151 22.15 -0.85 10.84
C ALA A 151 23.07 -0.66 9.63
N LEU A 152 22.69 -1.19 8.46
CA LEU A 152 23.44 -1.02 7.22
C LEU A 152 23.58 0.47 6.86
N LEU A 153 22.47 1.20 6.77
CA LEU A 153 22.46 2.62 6.40
C LEU A 153 23.23 3.50 7.38
N ASP A 154 23.15 3.21 8.68
CA ASP A 154 23.90 3.93 9.72
C ASP A 154 25.41 3.67 9.63
N THR A 155 25.85 2.45 9.26
CA THR A 155 27.28 2.17 9.08
C THR A 155 27.88 2.89 7.86
N LEU A 156 27.07 3.11 6.82
CA LEU A 156 27.49 3.78 5.60
C LEU A 156 27.65 5.30 5.79
N LYS A 157 27.07 5.85 6.87
CA LYS A 157 27.13 7.28 7.21
C LYS A 157 28.55 7.80 7.39
N TYR A 158 29.46 6.93 7.80
CA TYR A 158 30.85 7.28 8.13
C TYR A 158 31.86 6.78 7.08
N LYS A 159 31.38 6.19 5.98
CA LYS A 159 32.22 5.67 4.89
C LYS A 159 32.25 6.60 3.65
N GLY A 160 31.54 7.73 3.71
CA GLY A 160 31.49 8.76 2.67
C GLY A 160 32.66 9.72 2.74
#